data_AF-A0A371R4X3-F1
#
_entry.id   AF-A0A371R4X3-F1
#
_cell.length_a   1.000
_cell.length_b   1.000
_cell.length_c   1.000
_cell.angle_alpha   90.00
_cell.angle_beta   90.00
_cell.angle_gamma   90.00
#
_symmetry.space_group_name_H-M   'P 1'
#
loop_
_entity.id
_entity.type
_entity.pdbx_description
1 polymer ?
#
loop_
_entity_poly.entity_id
_entity_poly.type
_entity_poly.pdbx_seq_one_letter_code
_entity_poly.pdbx_strand_id
1 'polypeptide(L)'
;MRLAFHGPGKGKTTAALGTALRAYGHGMRILYVGVMKTPYYMGEEVGEYKAMKRLGIDAVYLTELKSPKSALQYAVDAAGRYDVIILDEVLYAIRQGLISRDELKKLEGVESHVIATGNYWHPSLRDIFHLITRLDAEKHYYNLGNKAIKGLDW
;
A
#
# COMPACT_ATOMS: atom_id res chain seq x y z
N MET A 1 7.27 -13.39 -1.42
CA MET A 1 6.17 -13.57 -0.42
C MET A 1 5.13 -12.47 -0.59
N ARG A 2 3.87 -12.72 -0.22
CA ARG A 2 2.75 -11.75 -0.34
C ARG A 2 2.12 -11.52 1.02
N LEU A 3 2.04 -10.27 1.45
CA LEU A 3 1.58 -9.85 2.76
C LEU A 3 0.34 -8.95 2.60
N ALA A 4 -0.61 -9.06 3.51
CA ALA A 4 -1.78 -8.19 3.57
C ALA A 4 -1.92 -7.56 4.96
N PHE A 5 -1.96 -6.23 5.02
CA PHE A 5 -2.31 -5.47 6.22
C PHE A 5 -3.69 -4.84 6.02
N HIS A 6 -4.71 -5.37 6.70
CA HIS A 6 -6.08 -4.92 6.52
C HIS A 6 -6.77 -4.54 7.83
N GLY A 7 -8.00 -4.03 7.74
CA GLY A 7 -8.86 -3.76 8.90
C GLY A 7 -9.12 -2.27 9.17
N PRO A 8 -10.02 -1.97 10.12
CA PRO A 8 -10.47 -0.60 10.37
C PRO A 8 -9.43 0.25 11.12
N GLY A 9 -8.47 -0.36 11.81
CA GLY A 9 -7.47 0.33 12.61
C GLY A 9 -6.44 1.12 11.79
N LYS A 10 -5.95 2.21 12.37
CA LYS A 10 -4.78 2.93 11.85
C LYS A 10 -3.55 2.02 11.95
N GLY A 11 -2.67 2.06 10.95
CA GLY A 11 -1.36 1.39 10.99
C GLY A 11 -1.04 0.51 9.78
N LYS A 12 -1.98 0.29 8.86
CA LYS A 12 -1.78 -0.60 7.69
C LYS A 12 -0.66 -0.10 6.78
N THR A 13 -0.78 1.13 6.29
CA THR A 13 0.25 1.76 5.43
C THR A 13 1.57 1.91 6.16
N THR A 14 1.56 2.33 7.43
CA THR A 14 2.81 2.51 8.19
C THR A 14 3.51 1.17 8.45
N ALA A 15 2.78 0.07 8.66
CA ALA A 15 3.36 -1.28 8.75
C ALA A 15 3.98 -1.72 7.41
N ALA A 16 3.33 -1.42 6.28
CA ALA A 16 3.87 -1.66 4.95
C ALA A 16 5.15 -0.86 4.71
N LEU A 17 5.14 0.45 4.97
CA LEU A 17 6.29 1.34 4.84
C LEU A 17 7.43 0.95 5.79
N GLY A 18 7.13 0.54 7.03
CA GLY A 18 8.14 0.06 7.96
C GLY A 18 8.82 -1.24 7.48
N THR A 19 8.06 -2.13 6.85
CA THR A 19 8.61 -3.34 6.21
C THR A 19 9.50 -2.99 5.02
N ALA A 20 9.06 -2.05 4.17
CA ALA A 20 9.87 -1.55 3.06
C ALA A 20 11.14 -0.83 3.52
N LEU A 21 11.08 -0.04 4.58
CA LEU A 21 12.26 0.63 5.14
C LEU A 21 13.28 -0.38 5.67
N ARG A 22 12.82 -1.48 6.30
CA ARG A 22 13.68 -2.58 6.70
C ARG A 22 14.36 -3.22 5.49
N ALA A 23 13.59 -3.54 4.44
CA ALA A 23 14.12 -4.11 3.21
C ALA A 23 15.14 -3.18 2.53
N TYR A 24 14.82 -1.88 2.42
CA TYR A 24 15.71 -0.85 1.90
C TYR A 24 17.04 -0.79 2.67
N GLY A 25 16.99 -0.87 4.01
CA GLY A 25 18.20 -0.90 4.85
C GLY A 25 19.10 -2.12 4.61
N HIS A 26 18.58 -3.17 3.97
CA HIS A 26 19.34 -4.34 3.52
C HIS A 26 19.69 -4.30 2.02
N GLY A 27 19.59 -3.13 1.37
CA GLY A 27 19.96 -2.94 -0.02
C GLY A 27 18.93 -3.43 -1.04
N MET A 28 17.71 -3.75 -0.60
CA MET A 28 16.63 -4.17 -1.50
C MET A 28 16.03 -2.96 -2.22
N ARG A 29 15.67 -3.15 -3.50
CA ARG A 29 14.98 -2.17 -4.33
C ARG A 29 13.49 -2.17 -3.99
N ILE A 30 12.95 -0.98 -3.71
CA ILE A 30 11.58 -0.81 -3.25
C ILE A 30 10.79 -0.01 -4.29
N LEU A 31 9.58 -0.46 -4.60
CA LEU A 31 8.57 0.31 -5.31
C LEU A 31 7.35 0.54 -4.42
N TYR A 32 6.95 1.80 -4.28
CA TYR A 32 5.68 2.16 -3.67
C TYR A 32 4.66 2.53 -4.76
N VAL A 33 3.47 1.92 -4.69
CA VAL A 33 2.35 2.21 -5.58
C VAL A 33 1.13 2.64 -4.75
N GLY A 34 0.81 3.93 -4.80
CA GLY A 34 -0.39 4.49 -4.20
C GLY A 34 -1.63 4.26 -5.06
N VAL A 35 -2.29 3.11 -4.92
CA VAL A 35 -3.40 2.67 -5.80
C VAL A 35 -4.62 3.58 -5.71
N MET A 36 -4.91 4.10 -4.52
CA MET A 36 -6.02 5.03 -4.27
C MET A 36 -5.55 6.34 -3.62
N LYS A 37 -4.27 6.68 -3.76
CA LYS A 37 -3.65 7.82 -3.07
C LYS A 37 -3.04 8.83 -4.04
N THR A 38 -2.94 10.06 -3.57
CA THR A 38 -2.21 11.17 -4.20
C THR A 38 -0.98 11.52 -3.36
N PRO A 39 0.09 12.06 -3.97
CA PRO A 39 1.28 12.46 -3.21
C PRO A 39 1.07 13.78 -2.45
N TYR A 40 -0.13 14.37 -2.53
CA TYR A 40 -0.49 15.62 -1.90
C TYR A 40 -1.72 15.46 -1.02
N TYR A 41 -1.74 16.17 0.11
CA TYR A 41 -2.90 16.37 0.96
C TYR A 41 -2.95 17.83 1.42
N MET A 42 -4.12 18.47 1.32
CA MET A 42 -4.31 19.90 1.63
C MET A 42 -3.29 20.84 0.96
N GLY A 43 -2.90 20.54 -0.30
CA GLY A 43 -1.97 21.35 -1.08
C GLY A 43 -0.48 21.13 -0.78
N GLU A 44 -0.15 20.20 0.11
CA GLU A 44 1.24 19.88 0.48
C GLU A 44 1.59 18.43 0.14
N GLU A 45 2.84 18.19 -0.24
CA GLU A 45 3.35 16.81 -0.39
C GLU A 45 3.26 16.06 0.96
N VAL A 46 2.77 14.83 0.94
CA VAL A 46 2.65 13.96 2.12
C VAL A 46 4.03 13.49 2.62
N GLY A 47 4.12 13.18 3.91
CA GLY A 47 5.36 12.83 4.60
C GLY A 47 6.05 11.61 4.01
N GLU A 48 5.30 10.54 3.70
CA GLU A 48 5.84 9.32 3.09
C GLU A 48 6.46 9.59 1.72
N TYR A 49 5.85 10.47 0.90
CA TYR A 49 6.37 10.81 -0.42
C TYR A 49 7.67 11.60 -0.31
N LYS A 50 7.72 12.61 0.58
CA LYS A 50 8.93 13.38 0.87
C LYS A 50 10.07 12.48 1.35
N ALA A 51 9.75 11.52 2.23
CA ALA A 51 10.74 10.58 2.76
C ALA A 51 11.27 9.66 1.66
N MET A 52 10.40 9.06 0.85
CA MET A 52 10.80 8.18 -0.26
C MET A 52 11.67 8.90 -1.28
N LYS A 53 11.35 10.15 -1.64
CA LYS A 53 12.20 10.98 -2.52
C LYS A 53 13.61 11.17 -1.97
N ARG A 54 13.75 11.44 -0.66
CA ARG A 54 15.06 11.62 -0.01
C ARG A 54 15.87 10.32 0.03
N LEU A 55 15.21 9.18 0.16
CA LEU A 55 15.83 7.86 0.17
C LEU A 55 16.09 7.31 -1.24
N GLY A 56 15.60 7.97 -2.29
CA GLY A 56 15.65 7.43 -3.66
C GLY A 56 14.80 6.16 -3.83
N ILE A 57 13.71 6.03 -3.07
CA ILE A 57 12.73 4.97 -3.26
C ILE A 57 11.73 5.41 -4.32
N ASP A 58 11.54 4.57 -5.34
CA ASP A 58 10.58 4.82 -6.40
C ASP A 58 9.15 4.77 -5.86
N ALA A 59 8.39 5.83 -6.12
CA ALA A 59 7.02 5.97 -5.65
C ALA A 59 6.15 6.55 -6.76
N VAL A 60 5.11 5.82 -7.12
CA VAL A 60 4.12 6.22 -8.12
C VAL A 60 2.74 6.29 -7.48
N TYR A 61 1.94 7.28 -7.89
CA TYR A 61 0.62 7.53 -7.33
C TYR A 61 -0.48 7.49 -8.40
N LEU A 62 -1.74 7.47 -7.96
CA LEU A 62 -2.90 7.43 -8.85
C LEU A 62 -2.91 8.60 -9.86
N THR A 63 -2.36 9.76 -9.47
CA THR A 63 -2.19 10.94 -10.34
C THR A 63 -1.37 10.65 -11.59
N GLU A 64 -0.42 9.71 -11.51
CA GLU A 64 0.43 9.32 -12.64
C GLU A 64 -0.14 8.11 -13.39
N LEU A 65 -0.78 7.19 -12.66
CA LEU A 65 -1.21 5.90 -13.20
C LEU A 65 -2.60 5.94 -13.85
N LYS A 66 -3.39 7.00 -13.64
CA LYS A 66 -4.75 7.21 -14.21
C LYS A 66 -5.86 6.35 -13.58
N SER A 67 -5.59 5.11 -13.17
CA SER A 67 -6.61 4.26 -12.53
C SER A 67 -6.04 3.23 -11.54
N PRO A 68 -6.86 2.67 -10.63
CA PRO A 68 -6.42 1.59 -9.75
C PRO A 68 -5.98 0.33 -10.50
N LYS A 69 -6.69 -0.01 -11.59
CA LYS A 69 -6.37 -1.18 -12.42
C LYS A 69 -5.03 -1.03 -13.15
N SER A 70 -4.72 0.16 -13.65
CA SER A 70 -3.42 0.44 -14.25
C SER A 70 -2.31 0.51 -13.19
N ALA A 71 -2.60 0.95 -11.97
CA ALA A 71 -1.65 0.86 -10.86
C ALA A 71 -1.29 -0.60 -10.51
N LEU A 72 -2.29 -1.50 -10.47
CA LEU A 72 -2.03 -2.93 -10.31
C LEU A 72 -1.21 -3.50 -11.48
N GLN A 73 -1.54 -3.13 -12.72
CA GLN A 73 -0.80 -3.61 -13.88
C GLN A 73 0.66 -3.11 -13.88
N TYR A 74 0.88 -1.82 -13.55
CA TYR A 74 2.21 -1.25 -13.41
C TYR A 74 3.06 -2.01 -12.39
N ALA A 75 2.49 -2.36 -11.24
CA ALA A 75 3.18 -3.16 -10.23
C ALA A 75 3.55 -4.56 -10.73
N VAL A 76 2.67 -5.22 -11.49
CA VAL A 76 2.94 -6.53 -12.10
C VAL A 76 4.05 -6.42 -13.15
N ASP A 77 4.02 -5.40 -14.02
CA ASP A 77 5.03 -5.17 -15.05
C ASP A 77 6.38 -4.74 -14.47
N ALA A 78 6.37 -4.14 -13.27
CA ALA A 78 7.56 -3.77 -12.53
C ALA A 78 8.17 -4.91 -11.72
N ALA A 79 7.49 -6.05 -11.59
CA ALA A 79 8.01 -7.20 -10.86
C ALA A 79 9.38 -7.65 -11.39
N GLY A 80 10.25 -8.14 -10.51
CA GLY A 80 11.64 -8.52 -10.82
C GLY A 80 12.62 -7.35 -10.95
N ARG A 81 12.15 -6.14 -11.28
CA ARG A 81 12.95 -4.90 -11.18
C ARG A 81 13.04 -4.37 -9.76
N TYR A 82 12.11 -4.76 -8.90
CA TYR A 82 12.07 -4.43 -7.48
C TYR A 82 11.96 -5.70 -6.65
N ASP A 83 12.58 -5.68 -5.49
CA ASP A 83 12.57 -6.82 -4.58
C ASP A 83 11.35 -6.76 -3.65
N VAL A 84 10.86 -5.55 -3.33
CA VAL A 84 9.61 -5.31 -2.60
C VAL A 84 8.73 -4.29 -3.32
N ILE A 85 7.45 -4.61 -3.46
CA ILE A 85 6.42 -3.73 -4.02
C ILE A 85 5.30 -3.53 -3.00
N ILE A 86 5.00 -2.27 -2.67
CA ILE A 86 3.83 -1.90 -1.86
C ILE A 86 2.69 -1.51 -2.79
N LEU A 87 1.53 -2.12 -2.59
CA LEU A 87 0.25 -1.77 -3.20
C LEU A 87 -0.66 -1.15 -2.13
N ASP A 88 -0.49 0.16 -1.88
CA ASP A 88 -1.20 0.85 -0.81
C ASP A 88 -2.64 1.17 -1.22
N GLU A 89 -3.60 0.79 -0.38
CA GLU A 89 -5.06 0.88 -0.58
C GLU A 89 -5.63 0.04 -1.76
N VAL A 90 -4.90 -0.98 -2.23
CA VAL A 90 -5.40 -1.92 -3.25
C VAL A 90 -6.61 -2.72 -2.77
N LEU A 91 -6.66 -3.09 -1.48
CA LEU A 91 -7.81 -3.82 -0.93
C LEU A 91 -9.05 -2.92 -0.88
N TYR A 92 -8.86 -1.62 -0.66
CA TYR A 92 -9.94 -0.65 -0.75
C TYR A 92 -10.42 -0.48 -2.19
N ALA A 93 -9.52 -0.46 -3.18
CA ALA A 93 -9.91 -0.45 -4.61
C ALA A 93 -10.78 -1.66 -4.98
N ILE A 94 -10.50 -2.85 -4.40
CA ILE A 94 -11.35 -4.03 -4.57
C ILE A 94 -12.73 -3.83 -3.96
N ARG A 95 -12.81 -3.27 -2.75
CA ARG A 95 -14.09 -2.93 -2.12
C ARG A 95 -14.94 -2.00 -2.99
N GLN A 96 -14.31 -1.06 -3.68
CA GLN A 96 -14.98 -0.12 -4.59
C GLN A 96 -15.34 -0.73 -5.95
N GLY A 97 -14.98 -2.00 -6.21
CA GLY A 97 -15.22 -2.65 -7.50
C GLY A 97 -14.33 -2.14 -8.64
N LEU A 98 -13.27 -1.38 -8.32
CA LEU A 98 -12.33 -0.81 -9.30
C LEU A 98 -11.26 -1.82 -9.74
N ILE A 99 -11.03 -2.84 -8.90
CA ILE A 99 -10.18 -4.00 -9.16
C ILE A 99 -10.98 -5.23 -8.75
N SER A 100 -11.07 -6.23 -9.61
CA SER A 100 -11.70 -7.50 -9.27
C SER A 100 -10.77 -8.37 -8.44
N ARG A 101 -11.36 -9.29 -7.66
CA ARG A 101 -10.58 -10.26 -6.87
C ARG A 101 -9.74 -11.18 -7.75
N ASP A 102 -10.22 -11.49 -8.96
CA ASP A 102 -9.47 -12.28 -9.94
C ASP A 102 -8.32 -11.50 -10.56
N GLU A 103 -8.48 -10.19 -10.77
CA GLU A 103 -7.37 -9.34 -11.22
C GLU A 103 -6.22 -9.33 -10.20
N LEU A 104 -6.53 -9.35 -8.89
CA LEU A 104 -5.51 -9.41 -7.85
C LEU A 104 -4.67 -10.70 -7.90
N LYS A 105 -5.20 -11.81 -8.44
CA LYS A 105 -4.45 -13.07 -8.59
C LYS A 105 -3.25 -12.95 -9.52
N LYS A 106 -3.15 -11.89 -10.34
CA LYS A 106 -1.93 -11.57 -11.10
C LYS A 106 -0.68 -11.46 -10.21
N LEU A 107 -0.85 -11.14 -8.92
CA LEU A 107 0.23 -11.10 -7.94
C LEU A 107 0.78 -12.50 -7.61
N GLU A 108 0.09 -13.59 -7.94
CA GLU A 108 0.55 -14.94 -7.61
C GLU A 108 1.83 -15.34 -8.35
N GLY A 109 2.00 -14.82 -9.58
CA GLY A 109 3.14 -15.13 -10.45
C GLY A 109 4.30 -14.12 -10.39
N VAL A 110 4.24 -13.10 -9.52
CA VAL A 110 5.33 -12.12 -9.42
C VAL A 110 6.44 -12.60 -8.50
N GLU A 111 7.70 -12.39 -8.91
CA GLU A 111 8.89 -12.79 -8.13
C GLU A 111 9.11 -11.88 -6.91
N SER A 112 8.72 -10.61 -7.02
CA SER A 112 8.85 -9.61 -5.95
C SER A 112 8.06 -9.99 -4.70
N HIS A 113 8.55 -9.56 -3.53
CA HIS A 113 7.71 -9.52 -2.34
C HIS A 113 6.65 -8.44 -2.50
N VAL A 114 5.39 -8.73 -2.17
CA VAL A 114 4.28 -7.77 -2.32
C VAL A 114 3.63 -7.52 -0.98
N ILE A 115 3.34 -6.26 -0.68
CA ILE A 115 2.58 -5.85 0.50
C ILE A 115 1.34 -5.11 0.04
N ALA A 116 0.16 -5.70 0.28
CA ALA A 116 -1.13 -5.08 0.02
C ALA A 116 -1.71 -4.47 1.29
N THR A 117 -2.36 -3.32 1.17
CA THR A 117 -3.05 -2.69 2.29
C THR A 117 -4.49 -2.28 1.94
N GLY A 118 -5.28 -2.03 2.98
CA GLY A 118 -6.55 -1.33 2.88
C GLY A 118 -7.55 -1.78 3.93
N ASN A 119 -8.65 -1.04 4.11
CA ASN A 119 -9.61 -1.34 5.18
C ASN A 119 -10.52 -2.56 4.93
N TYR A 120 -10.43 -3.18 3.75
CA TYR A 120 -11.31 -4.25 3.29
C TYR A 120 -10.64 -5.62 3.35
N TRP A 121 -11.45 -6.65 3.58
CA TRP A 121 -11.04 -8.04 3.46
C TRP A 121 -12.18 -8.92 2.96
N HIS A 122 -11.86 -9.90 2.11
CA HIS A 122 -12.78 -10.92 1.65
C HIS A 122 -12.14 -12.30 1.77
N PRO A 123 -12.85 -13.34 2.27
CA PRO A 123 -12.27 -14.67 2.47
C PRO A 123 -11.59 -15.27 1.23
N SER A 124 -12.13 -15.01 0.03
CA SER A 124 -11.52 -15.49 -1.23
C SER A 124 -10.17 -14.87 -1.57
N LEU A 125 -9.70 -13.85 -0.83
CA LEU A 125 -8.36 -13.29 -0.99
C LEU A 125 -7.32 -14.07 -0.19
N ARG A 126 -7.75 -14.97 0.71
CA ARG A 126 -6.87 -15.65 1.66
C ARG A 126 -5.71 -16.37 0.97
N ASP A 127 -6.00 -17.10 -0.10
CA ASP A 127 -5.01 -17.96 -0.75
C ASP A 127 -3.97 -17.18 -1.57
N ILE A 128 -4.25 -15.90 -1.86
CA ILE A 128 -3.31 -15.01 -2.55
C ILE A 128 -2.16 -14.62 -1.61
N PHE A 129 -2.40 -14.54 -0.30
CA PHE A 129 -1.46 -13.98 0.67
C PHE A 129 -0.86 -15.04 1.60
N HIS A 130 0.45 -14.93 1.83
CA HIS A 130 1.20 -15.80 2.74
C HIS A 130 1.12 -15.32 4.19
N LEU A 131 0.92 -14.02 4.40
CA LEU A 131 0.72 -13.40 5.72
C LEU A 131 -0.45 -12.43 5.63
N ILE A 132 -1.37 -12.53 6.58
CA ILE A 132 -2.54 -11.65 6.68
C ILE A 132 -2.59 -11.14 8.11
N THR A 133 -2.53 -9.82 8.28
CA THR A 133 -2.64 -9.16 9.58
C THR A 133 -3.83 -8.20 9.55
N ARG A 134 -4.72 -8.37 10.53
CA ARG A 134 -5.84 -7.47 10.77
C ARG A 134 -5.46 -6.47 11.86
N LEU A 135 -5.59 -5.19 11.54
CA LEU A 135 -5.43 -4.07 12.47
C LEU A 135 -6.82 -3.59 12.86
N ASP A 136 -7.18 -3.80 14.13
CA ASP A 136 -8.41 -3.28 14.74
C ASP A 136 -8.09 -2.04 15.59
N ALA A 137 -9.03 -1.10 15.64
CA ALA A 137 -8.89 0.09 16.47
C ALA A 137 -9.42 -0.21 17.89
N GLU A 138 -8.52 -0.32 18.86
CA GLU A 138 -8.91 -0.33 20.27
C GLU A 138 -9.29 1.08 20.74
N LYS A 139 -8.52 2.09 20.29
CA LYS A 139 -8.79 3.51 20.53
C LYS A 139 -8.26 4.33 19.34
N HIS A 140 -8.93 5.44 19.03
CA HIS A 140 -8.48 6.36 17.99
C HIS A 140 -8.79 7.81 18.38
N TYR A 141 -7.81 8.71 18.25
CA TYR A 141 -7.97 10.13 18.63
C TYR A 141 -8.97 10.90 17.76
N TYR A 142 -9.27 10.40 16.56
CA TYR A 142 -10.39 10.91 15.73
C TYR A 142 -11.73 10.89 16.48
N ASN A 143 -11.98 9.85 17.29
CA ASN A 143 -13.22 9.73 18.08
C ASN A 143 -13.28 10.77 19.22
N LEU A 144 -12.17 11.45 19.49
CA LEU A 144 -12.08 12.56 20.44
C LEU A 144 -12.23 13.93 19.74
N GLY A 145 -12.61 13.95 18.45
CA GLY A 145 -12.79 15.17 17.65
C GLY A 145 -11.51 15.71 17.00
N ASN A 146 -10.38 15.02 17.14
CA ASN A 146 -9.13 15.46 16.52
C ASN A 146 -9.16 15.21 15.01
N LYS A 147 -8.69 16.19 14.24
CA LYS A 147 -8.45 16.06 12.79
C LYS A 147 -7.13 15.32 12.52
N ALA A 148 -6.87 15.02 11.26
CA ALA A 148 -5.61 14.44 10.82
C ALA A 148 -4.43 15.34 11.20
N ILE A 149 -3.39 14.76 11.81
CA ILE A 149 -2.22 15.46 12.32
C ILE A 149 -1.06 15.26 11.32
N LYS A 150 -0.53 16.37 10.80
CA LYS A 150 0.62 16.36 9.89
C LYS A 150 1.83 15.69 10.55
N GLY A 151 2.48 14.77 9.84
CA GLY A 151 3.57 13.93 10.33
C GLY A 151 3.14 12.66 11.07
N LEU A 152 1.86 12.52 11.44
CA LEU A 152 1.32 11.32 12.07
C LEU A 152 0.28 10.60 11.19
N ASP A 153 -0.49 11.35 10.41
CA ASP A 153 -1.55 10.85 9.55
C ASP A 153 -1.27 11.04 8.06
N TRP A 154 -0.47 12.06 7.71
CA TRP A 154 -0.09 12.43 6.35
C TRP A 154 1.14 13.35 6.35
#